data_AF-A0AAV8WBC6-F1
#
_entry.id   AF-A0AAV8WBC6-F1
#
_cell.length_a   1.000
_cell.length_b   1.000
_cell.length_c   1.000
_cell.angle_alpha   90.00
_cell.angle_beta   90.00
_cell.angle_gamma   90.00
#
_symmetry.space_group_name_H-M   'P 1'
#
loop_
_entity.id
_entity.type
_entity.pdbx_description
1 polymer ?
#
loop_
_entity_poly.entity_id
_entity_poly.type
_entity_poly.pdbx_seq_one_letter_code
_entity_poly.pdbx_strand_id
1 'polypeptide(L)'
;MDYGSIFYANAAQSHLSKIERVKNSSLRLCMGLLKSTPINVIEVEACEPPLNLRRQFLSDKFTAKATCRNVRLRNSLHLLTILDLTSAYWSKKDSPAMVKSYLKLLEYAPYYHISEGSPYQSVEYEDLITPINTHYLCSDIPQFVNNEFEQHIRTKWPDFEYIFTDGSRKGSQTGCAFYHHNTKYYQEYKLPNLASIYTAEEYAILKAMEYALNLQNNKLAIFTDCKSFVDQINCSKHNKVDNISADILTIHGRLKRSGKYLAIIWIKGHSGITPNEIVDAHAKMAATKTGEQVPQNLVPPSDLNAPFHTNLKAQWQRHFENAPTGTYYKTFQPRVLKKIWFTSATNRGFIKTLSRIRSDHALCKKYKHKIGLAEDPYCTCGEVEDMQHIILECPQYQNQRSHFYQEILKIGTCLPVNLVTLLTTQDIHVYYCLYNYIKEIDIKV
;
A
#
# COMPACT_ATOMS: atom_id res chain seq x y z
N MET A 1 9.78 -4.86 -16.92
CA MET A 1 10.59 -3.69 -16.47
C MET A 1 11.03 -3.79 -15.01
N ASP A 2 10.44 -4.65 -14.18
CA ASP A 2 10.81 -4.80 -12.77
C ASP A 2 11.69 -6.02 -12.48
N TYR A 3 11.50 -7.11 -13.22
CA TYR A 3 12.27 -8.33 -13.02
C TYR A 3 13.77 -8.09 -13.26
N GLY A 4 14.60 -8.46 -12.29
CA GLY A 4 16.05 -8.26 -12.35
C GLY A 4 16.50 -6.80 -12.33
N SER A 5 15.60 -5.84 -12.07
CA SER A 5 15.91 -4.40 -12.20
C SER A 5 16.99 -3.89 -11.27
N ILE A 6 17.25 -4.65 -10.21
CA ILE A 6 18.29 -4.40 -9.22
C ILE A 6 19.69 -4.56 -9.85
N PHE A 7 19.86 -5.48 -10.80
CA PHE A 7 21.15 -5.77 -11.42
C PHE A 7 21.52 -4.77 -12.51
N TYR A 8 20.53 -4.21 -13.21
CA TYR A 8 20.77 -3.21 -14.26
C TYR A 8 20.44 -1.77 -13.82
N ALA A 9 20.11 -1.53 -12.54
CA ALA A 9 19.75 -0.19 -12.06
C ALA A 9 20.83 0.87 -12.33
N ASN A 10 22.10 0.43 -12.37
CA ASN A 10 23.29 1.25 -12.63
C ASN A 10 23.82 1.09 -14.06
N ALA A 11 23.05 0.49 -14.98
CA ALA A 11 23.42 0.42 -16.39
C ALA A 11 23.57 1.82 -17.00
N ALA A 12 24.28 1.92 -18.12
CA ALA A 12 24.49 3.22 -18.78
C ALA A 12 23.15 3.90 -19.11
N GLN A 13 23.10 5.23 -18.95
CA GLN A 13 21.88 6.01 -19.14
C GLN A 13 21.26 5.82 -20.53
N SER A 14 22.09 5.61 -21.56
CA SER A 14 21.64 5.31 -22.92
C SER A 14 20.77 4.03 -23.02
N HIS A 15 21.01 3.02 -22.17
CA HIS A 15 20.19 1.82 -22.08
C HIS A 15 18.94 2.05 -21.23
N LEU A 16 19.10 2.72 -20.07
CA LEU A 16 17.97 3.02 -19.19
C LEU A 16 16.91 3.89 -19.88
N SER A 17 17.35 4.87 -20.66
CA SER A 17 16.46 5.73 -21.44
C SER A 17 15.65 4.98 -22.50
N LYS A 18 16.13 3.85 -23.03
CA LYS A 18 15.33 3.01 -23.94
C LYS A 18 14.11 2.42 -23.20
N ILE A 19 14.32 1.94 -21.98
CA ILE A 19 13.25 1.38 -21.14
C ILE A 19 12.26 2.48 -20.72
N GLU A 20 12.77 3.65 -20.34
CA GLU A 20 11.94 4.81 -19.99
C GLU A 20 11.05 5.26 -21.16
N ARG A 21 11.60 5.29 -22.39
CA ARG A 21 10.81 5.59 -23.60
C ARG A 21 9.67 4.60 -23.81
N VAL A 22 9.88 3.31 -23.57
CA VAL A 22 8.83 2.28 -23.67
C VAL A 22 7.76 2.50 -22.60
N LYS A 23 8.13 2.72 -21.33
CA LYS A 23 7.18 3.06 -20.26
C LYS A 23 6.35 4.29 -20.67
N ASN A 24 7.02 5.39 -20.99
CA ASN A 24 6.36 6.66 -21.25
C ASN A 24 5.44 6.59 -22.47
N SER A 25 5.84 5.86 -23.52
CA SER A 25 4.98 5.63 -24.69
C SER A 25 3.75 4.81 -24.33
N SER A 26 3.91 3.77 -23.50
CA SER A 26 2.80 2.93 -23.04
C SER A 26 1.80 3.72 -22.20
N LEU A 27 2.28 4.53 -21.24
CA LEU A 27 1.41 5.38 -20.42
C LEU A 27 0.63 6.40 -21.25
N ARG A 28 1.27 7.02 -22.26
CA ARG A 28 0.58 7.92 -23.20
C ARG A 28 -0.51 7.21 -23.98
N LEU A 29 -0.25 5.99 -24.47
CA LEU A 29 -1.21 5.20 -25.23
C LEU A 29 -2.42 4.82 -24.37
N CYS A 30 -2.20 4.38 -23.12
CA CYS A 30 -3.26 4.01 -22.19
C CYS A 30 -4.19 5.19 -21.89
N MET A 31 -3.64 6.38 -21.68
CA MET A 31 -4.42 7.58 -21.32
C MET A 31 -4.79 8.47 -22.53
N GLY A 32 -4.35 8.11 -23.74
CA GLY A 32 -4.58 8.91 -24.95
C GLY A 32 -3.88 10.28 -24.97
N LEU A 33 -2.79 10.46 -24.22
CA LEU A 33 -2.02 11.70 -24.14
C LEU A 33 -1.22 11.98 -25.42
N LEU A 34 -0.96 13.26 -25.69
CA LEU A 34 -0.12 13.68 -26.81
C LEU A 34 1.35 13.32 -26.57
N LYS A 35 2.18 13.22 -27.62
CA LYS A 35 3.63 12.89 -27.51
C LYS A 35 4.44 13.93 -26.74
N SER A 36 3.95 15.16 -26.72
CA SER A 36 4.53 16.36 -26.14
C SER A 36 4.20 16.56 -24.66
N THR A 37 3.20 15.84 -24.11
CA THR A 37 2.84 15.96 -22.69
C THR A 37 4.07 15.69 -21.80
N PRO A 38 4.37 16.51 -20.78
CA PRO A 38 5.52 16.30 -19.91
C PRO A 38 5.54 14.94 -19.21
N ILE A 39 6.72 14.33 -19.06
CA ILE A 39 6.88 12.99 -18.46
C ILE A 39 6.42 12.98 -16.99
N ASN A 40 6.81 13.98 -16.21
CA ASN A 40 6.41 14.12 -14.81
C ASN A 40 4.89 14.22 -14.64
N VAL A 41 4.18 14.85 -15.59
CA VAL A 41 2.72 14.92 -15.59
C VAL A 41 2.12 13.55 -15.88
N ILE A 42 2.63 12.83 -16.89
CA ILE A 42 2.16 11.49 -17.25
C ILE A 42 2.32 10.51 -16.09
N GLU A 43 3.47 10.58 -15.41
CA GLU A 43 3.76 9.75 -14.24
C GLU A 43 2.75 9.98 -13.12
N VAL A 44 2.47 11.24 -12.78
CA VAL A 44 1.47 11.57 -11.74
C VAL A 44 0.06 11.17 -12.17
N GLU A 45 -0.34 11.53 -13.38
CA GLU A 45 -1.66 11.23 -13.94
C GLU A 45 -1.94 9.72 -14.01
N ALA A 46 -0.91 8.91 -14.30
CA ALA A 46 -0.98 7.45 -14.32
C ALA A 46 -0.82 6.78 -12.94
N CYS A 47 -0.52 7.54 -11.89
CA CYS A 47 -0.08 7.02 -10.59
C CYS A 47 1.16 6.11 -10.65
N GLU A 48 2.09 6.40 -11.55
CA GLU A 48 3.28 5.58 -11.81
C GLU A 48 4.57 6.37 -11.57
N PRO A 49 5.39 6.02 -10.57
CA PRO A 49 6.62 6.77 -10.27
C PRO A 49 7.68 6.64 -11.38
N PRO A 50 8.67 7.56 -11.40
CA PRO A 50 9.89 7.42 -12.19
C PRO A 50 10.53 6.05 -12.03
N LEU A 51 11.03 5.46 -13.13
CA LEU A 51 11.54 4.09 -13.09
C LEU A 51 12.76 3.95 -12.18
N ASN A 52 13.63 4.95 -12.10
CA ASN A 52 14.77 4.95 -11.19
C ASN A 52 14.32 4.82 -9.72
N LEU A 53 13.29 5.57 -9.31
CA LEU A 53 12.73 5.49 -7.97
C LEU A 53 12.04 4.14 -7.72
N ARG A 54 11.29 3.63 -8.70
CA ARG A 54 10.66 2.30 -8.64
C ARG A 54 11.70 1.19 -8.49
N ARG A 55 12.80 1.24 -9.26
CA ARG A 55 13.91 0.28 -9.17
C ARG A 55 14.58 0.31 -7.80
N GLN A 56 14.84 1.50 -7.25
CA GLN A 56 15.41 1.63 -5.91
C GLN A 56 14.48 1.06 -4.84
N PHE A 57 13.17 1.36 -4.92
CA PHE A 57 12.17 0.78 -4.01
C PHE A 57 12.14 -0.76 -4.08
N LEU A 58 12.18 -1.34 -5.28
CA LEU A 58 12.25 -2.80 -5.46
C LEU A 58 13.54 -3.39 -4.90
N SER A 59 14.67 -2.68 -5.06
CA SER A 59 15.96 -3.03 -4.45
C SER A 59 15.87 -3.01 -2.93
N ASP A 60 15.26 -1.99 -2.32
CA ASP A 60 15.10 -1.88 -0.87
C ASP A 60 14.35 -3.09 -0.30
N LYS A 61 13.23 -3.46 -0.94
CA LYS A 61 12.43 -4.63 -0.55
C LYS A 61 13.20 -5.94 -0.69
N PHE A 62 13.90 -6.11 -1.81
CA PHE A 62 14.66 -7.32 -2.08
C PHE A 62 15.82 -7.47 -1.10
N THR A 63 16.63 -6.42 -0.93
CA THR A 63 17.78 -6.42 -0.02
C THR A 63 17.32 -6.73 1.40
N ALA A 64 16.29 -6.06 1.91
CA ALA A 64 15.71 -6.35 3.22
C ALA A 64 15.34 -7.83 3.37
N LYS A 65 14.59 -8.39 2.43
CA LYS A 65 14.19 -9.80 2.48
C LYS A 65 15.38 -10.77 2.38
N ALA A 66 16.33 -10.48 1.50
CA ALA A 66 17.42 -11.38 1.18
C ALA A 66 18.51 -11.41 2.27
N THR A 67 18.88 -10.26 2.82
CA THR A 67 19.91 -10.18 3.88
C THR A 67 19.44 -10.72 5.21
N CYS A 68 18.13 -10.71 5.47
CA CYS A 68 17.56 -11.30 6.68
C CYS A 68 17.60 -12.83 6.66
N ARG A 69 17.61 -13.46 5.47
CA ARG A 69 17.56 -14.91 5.30
C ARG A 69 18.89 -15.53 4.89
N ASN A 70 19.88 -14.71 4.56
CA ASN A 70 21.15 -15.17 4.03
C ASN A 70 22.30 -14.33 4.58
N VAL A 71 22.93 -14.87 5.63
CA VAL A 71 24.07 -14.25 6.31
C VAL A 71 25.27 -14.06 5.36
N ARG A 72 25.51 -15.01 4.44
CA ARG A 72 26.61 -14.89 3.46
C ARG A 72 26.39 -13.68 2.55
N LEU A 73 25.18 -13.54 2.00
CA LEU A 73 24.81 -12.40 1.17
C LEU A 73 24.92 -11.09 1.94
N ARG A 74 24.47 -11.07 3.20
CA ARG A 74 24.60 -9.89 4.08
C ARG A 74 26.06 -9.49 4.27
N ASN A 75 26.94 -10.45 4.55
CA ASN A 75 28.37 -10.20 4.73
C ASN A 75 29.01 -9.71 3.42
N SER A 76 28.70 -10.33 2.28
CA SER A 76 29.16 -9.85 0.97
C SER A 76 28.69 -8.43 0.67
N LEU A 77 27.42 -8.10 0.95
CA LEU A 77 26.89 -6.76 0.78
C LEU A 77 27.55 -5.76 1.73
N HIS A 78 27.81 -6.14 2.98
CA HIS A 78 28.54 -5.29 3.92
C HIS A 78 29.94 -4.95 3.42
N LEU A 79 30.70 -5.94 2.93
CA LEU A 79 32.02 -5.72 2.33
C LEU A 79 31.92 -4.84 1.08
N LEU A 80 30.95 -5.09 0.20
CA LEU A 80 30.70 -4.26 -0.98
C LEU A 80 30.37 -2.81 -0.60
N THR A 81 29.60 -2.61 0.46
CA THR A 81 29.29 -1.27 0.99
C THR A 81 30.53 -0.58 1.52
N ILE A 82 31.42 -1.28 2.23
CA ILE A 82 32.70 -0.71 2.67
C ILE A 82 33.55 -0.30 1.45
N LEU A 83 33.64 -1.16 0.44
CA LEU A 83 34.39 -0.86 -0.79
C LEU A 83 33.80 0.33 -1.56
N ASP A 84 32.47 0.44 -1.64
CA ASP A 84 31.77 1.56 -2.26
C ASP A 84 32.07 2.88 -1.55
N LEU A 85 32.10 2.87 -0.22
CA LEU A 85 32.38 4.07 0.59
C LEU A 85 33.87 4.46 0.63
N THR A 86 34.78 3.52 0.47
CA THR A 86 36.23 3.74 0.69
C THR A 86 37.05 3.81 -0.58
N SER A 87 36.57 3.24 -1.70
CA SER A 87 37.32 3.21 -2.95
C SER A 87 37.25 4.52 -3.72
N ALA A 88 38.41 5.00 -4.17
CA ALA A 88 38.51 6.15 -5.08
C ALA A 88 37.82 5.91 -6.44
N TYR A 89 37.57 4.66 -6.83
CA TYR A 89 36.81 4.34 -8.03
C TYR A 89 35.32 4.64 -7.84
N TRP A 90 34.76 4.24 -6.70
CA TRP A 90 33.34 4.40 -6.40
C TRP A 90 32.99 5.83 -5.98
N SER A 91 33.93 6.61 -5.46
CA SER A 91 33.70 8.04 -5.17
C SER A 91 33.33 8.89 -6.40
N LYS A 92 33.61 8.39 -7.61
CA LYS A 92 33.28 9.05 -8.89
C LYS A 92 32.08 8.42 -9.61
N LYS A 93 31.43 7.42 -9.00
CA LYS A 93 30.34 6.66 -9.63
C LYS A 93 29.12 6.60 -8.72
N ASP A 94 27.96 6.40 -9.33
CA ASP A 94 26.74 6.11 -8.58
C ASP A 94 26.85 4.75 -7.90
N SER A 95 26.64 4.72 -6.58
CA SER A 95 26.62 3.47 -5.82
C SER A 95 25.59 2.49 -6.39
N PRO A 96 25.89 1.18 -6.39
CA PRO A 96 24.94 0.14 -6.79
C PRO A 96 23.62 0.22 -6.01
N ALA A 97 22.49 -0.05 -6.66
CA ALA A 97 21.18 0.01 -5.99
C ALA A 97 21.09 -0.86 -4.72
N MET A 98 21.67 -2.06 -4.73
CA MET A 98 21.72 -2.94 -3.54
C MET A 98 22.56 -2.37 -2.42
N VAL A 99 23.65 -1.67 -2.73
CA VAL A 99 24.51 -1.01 -1.75
C VAL A 99 23.77 0.16 -1.11
N LYS A 100 23.09 0.99 -1.92
CA LYS A 100 22.19 2.06 -1.43
C LYS A 100 21.09 1.49 -0.52
N SER A 101 20.46 0.39 -0.93
CA SER A 101 19.46 -0.32 -0.14
C SER A 101 20.02 -0.88 1.15
N TYR A 102 21.23 -1.44 1.14
CA TYR A 102 21.87 -2.01 2.31
C TYR A 102 22.23 -0.93 3.33
N LEU A 103 22.80 0.20 2.87
CA LEU A 103 23.07 1.36 3.72
C LEU A 103 21.80 1.85 4.43
N LYS A 104 20.71 2.01 3.68
CA LYS A 104 19.39 2.36 4.24
C LYS A 104 18.89 1.30 5.22
N LEU A 105 19.16 0.03 4.96
CA LEU A 105 18.76 -1.06 5.85
C LEU A 105 19.53 -1.05 7.18
N LEU A 106 20.79 -0.55 7.20
CA LEU A 106 21.57 -0.44 8.44
C LEU A 106 20.91 0.49 9.47
N GLU A 107 20.16 1.50 9.03
CA GLU A 107 19.34 2.36 9.91
C GLU A 107 18.28 1.55 10.68
N TYR A 108 17.86 0.41 10.14
CA TYR A 108 16.86 -0.47 10.73
C TYR A 108 17.47 -1.72 11.38
N ALA A 109 18.80 -1.90 11.36
CA ALA A 109 19.48 -3.11 11.82
C ALA A 109 19.10 -3.59 13.24
N PRO A 110 18.80 -2.72 14.21
CA PRO A 110 18.37 -3.17 15.55
C PRO A 110 16.99 -3.84 15.58
N TYR A 111 16.17 -3.65 14.55
CA TYR A 111 14.73 -3.89 14.62
C TYR A 111 14.25 -5.13 13.87
N TYR A 112 15.01 -5.67 12.91
CA TYR A 112 14.54 -6.80 12.11
C TYR A 112 15.29 -8.10 12.42
N HIS A 113 14.56 -9.21 12.34
CA HIS A 113 15.11 -10.53 12.62
C HIS A 113 16.06 -10.98 11.50
N ILE A 114 17.20 -11.55 11.88
CA ILE A 114 18.15 -12.19 10.97
C ILE A 114 18.18 -13.68 11.29
N SER A 115 17.75 -14.50 10.35
CA SER A 115 17.72 -15.95 10.45
C SER A 115 18.90 -16.57 9.69
N GLU A 116 19.48 -17.64 10.23
CA GLU A 116 20.44 -18.49 9.52
C GLU A 116 19.73 -19.40 8.52
N GLY A 117 19.13 -18.81 7.48
CA GLY A 117 18.39 -19.53 6.46
C GLY A 117 16.92 -19.12 6.36
N SER A 118 16.13 -19.92 5.63
CA SER A 118 14.69 -19.69 5.50
C SER A 118 13.99 -20.09 6.80
N PRO A 119 13.06 -19.28 7.36
CA PRO A 119 12.36 -19.63 8.60
C PRO A 119 11.61 -20.98 8.55
N TYR A 120 11.20 -21.42 7.36
CA TYR A 120 10.62 -22.75 7.18
C TYR A 120 11.57 -23.91 7.46
N GLN A 121 12.88 -23.71 7.31
CA GLN A 121 13.88 -24.77 7.49
C GLN A 121 14.11 -25.08 8.97
N SER A 122 13.68 -24.20 9.89
CA SER A 122 13.75 -24.44 11.33
C SER A 122 12.50 -25.14 11.88
N VAL A 123 11.48 -25.37 11.06
CA VAL A 123 10.26 -26.06 11.46
C VAL A 123 10.32 -27.52 11.02
N GLU A 124 9.98 -28.44 11.91
CA GLU A 124 9.89 -29.87 11.60
C GLU A 124 8.91 -30.13 10.45
N TYR A 125 9.26 -31.06 9.56
CA TYR A 125 8.45 -31.32 8.36
C TYR A 125 7.00 -31.70 8.70
N GLU A 126 6.80 -32.49 9.75
CA GLU A 126 5.46 -32.87 10.21
C GLU A 126 4.64 -31.66 10.66
N ASP A 127 5.27 -30.70 11.34
CA ASP A 127 4.60 -29.49 11.84
C ASP A 127 4.24 -28.54 10.69
N LEU A 128 5.02 -28.54 9.59
CA LEU A 128 4.73 -27.78 8.37
C LEU A 128 3.49 -28.30 7.63
N ILE A 129 3.33 -29.63 7.53
CA ILE A 129 2.25 -30.24 6.75
C ILE A 129 0.99 -30.50 7.58
N THR A 130 1.10 -30.42 8.91
CA THR A 130 -0.06 -30.61 9.79
C THR A 130 -0.98 -29.39 9.69
N PRO A 131 -2.21 -29.55 9.19
CA PRO A 131 -3.14 -28.41 9.09
C PRO A 131 -3.54 -27.95 10.48
N ILE A 132 -3.60 -26.63 10.66
CA ILE A 132 -4.25 -26.02 11.83
C ILE A 132 -5.75 -26.04 11.58
N ASN A 133 -6.52 -26.51 12.56
CA ASN A 133 -7.98 -26.51 12.47
C ASN A 133 -8.52 -25.09 12.59
N THR A 134 -8.99 -24.53 11.48
CA THR A 134 -9.49 -23.16 11.39
C THR A 134 -11.00 -23.12 11.14
N HIS A 135 -11.66 -22.09 11.67
CA HIS A 135 -13.09 -21.86 11.53
C HIS A 135 -13.35 -20.38 11.21
N TYR A 136 -14.34 -20.10 10.37
CA TYR A 136 -14.83 -18.74 10.17
C TYR A 136 -16.18 -18.61 10.86
N LEU A 137 -16.25 -17.80 11.90
CA LEU A 137 -17.51 -17.39 12.49
C LEU A 137 -17.95 -16.10 11.78
N CYS A 138 -18.29 -16.25 10.50
CA CYS A 138 -18.95 -15.22 9.71
C CYS A 138 -20.39 -15.65 9.53
N SER A 139 -21.31 -14.88 10.08
CA SER A 139 -22.71 -15.03 9.72
C SER A 139 -23.34 -13.65 9.64
N ASP A 140 -24.28 -13.52 8.71
CA ASP A 140 -25.13 -12.36 8.44
C ASP A 140 -25.99 -12.01 9.66
N ILE A 141 -25.35 -11.63 10.77
CA ILE A 141 -25.99 -11.49 12.07
C ILE A 141 -25.97 -10.01 12.45
N PRO A 142 -27.14 -9.35 12.41
CA PRO A 142 -27.31 -8.03 12.98
C PRO A 142 -27.10 -8.16 14.51
N GLN A 143 -25.90 -7.82 14.98
CA GLN A 143 -25.51 -7.76 16.39
C GLN A 143 -25.86 -9.03 17.19
N PHE A 144 -24.92 -9.97 17.28
CA PHE A 144 -24.97 -10.94 18.38
C PHE A 144 -25.12 -10.16 19.70
N VAL A 145 -26.26 -10.34 20.38
CA VAL A 145 -26.32 -10.05 21.81
C VAL A 145 -25.30 -10.99 22.45
N ASN A 146 -24.41 -10.49 23.31
CA ASN A 146 -23.29 -11.27 23.88
C ASN A 146 -23.70 -12.67 24.41
N ASN A 147 -24.94 -12.80 24.89
CA ASN A 147 -25.53 -14.07 25.31
C ASN A 147 -25.64 -15.11 24.18
N GLU A 148 -26.05 -14.71 22.98
CA GLU A 148 -26.16 -15.60 21.82
C GLU A 148 -24.77 -16.07 21.35
N PHE A 149 -23.79 -15.17 21.36
CA PHE A 149 -22.40 -15.52 21.06
C PHE A 149 -21.87 -16.55 22.06
N GLU A 150 -22.04 -16.29 23.37
CA GLU A 150 -21.69 -17.22 24.44
C GLU A 150 -22.37 -18.59 24.28
N GLN A 151 -23.67 -18.60 23.99
CA GLN A 151 -24.40 -19.85 23.76
C GLN A 151 -23.86 -20.59 22.54
N HIS A 152 -23.55 -19.87 21.45
CA HIS A 152 -23.01 -20.47 20.23
C HIS A 152 -21.65 -21.12 20.47
N ILE A 153 -20.70 -20.41 21.09
CA ILE A 153 -19.36 -20.96 21.33
C ILE A 153 -19.41 -22.16 22.31
N ARG A 154 -20.30 -22.12 23.32
CA ARG A 154 -20.51 -23.24 24.25
C ARG A 154 -21.14 -24.45 23.60
N THR A 155 -21.99 -24.24 22.60
CA THR A 155 -22.62 -25.33 21.85
C THR A 155 -21.63 -25.97 20.87
N LYS A 156 -20.85 -25.16 20.16
CA LYS A 156 -19.94 -25.64 19.10
C LYS A 156 -18.59 -26.13 19.64
N TRP A 157 -18.09 -25.51 20.70
CA TRP A 157 -16.81 -25.82 21.36
C TRP A 157 -16.99 -26.02 22.87
N PRO A 158 -17.79 -27.01 23.31
CA PRO A 158 -18.02 -27.27 24.72
C PRO A 158 -16.75 -27.70 25.45
N ASP A 159 -16.56 -27.14 26.65
CA ASP A 159 -15.41 -27.36 27.54
C ASP A 159 -14.06 -26.90 26.99
N PHE A 160 -14.07 -25.97 26.01
CA PHE A 160 -12.84 -25.34 25.53
C PHE A 160 -12.40 -24.20 26.46
N GLU A 161 -11.09 -23.98 26.54
CA GLU A 161 -10.54 -22.71 27.01
C GLU A 161 -10.64 -21.68 25.87
N TYR A 162 -11.39 -20.61 26.11
CA TYR A 162 -11.60 -19.56 25.11
C TYR A 162 -10.60 -18.43 25.31
N ILE A 163 -9.72 -18.23 24.34
CA ILE A 163 -8.67 -17.20 24.38
C ILE A 163 -8.89 -16.26 23.20
N PHE A 164 -9.01 -14.96 23.47
CA PHE A 164 -9.17 -13.92 22.46
C PHE A 164 -7.83 -13.23 22.24
N THR A 165 -7.53 -12.83 21.02
CA THR A 165 -6.27 -12.16 20.64
C THR A 165 -6.56 -10.93 19.82
N ASP A 166 -5.78 -9.88 20.01
CA ASP A 166 -5.89 -8.66 19.20
C ASP A 166 -4.55 -7.92 19.14
N GLY A 167 -4.34 -7.21 18.03
CA GLY A 167 -3.22 -6.32 17.77
C GLY A 167 -3.69 -4.88 17.57
N SER A 168 -2.92 -3.93 18.08
CA SER A 168 -3.24 -2.51 17.93
C SER A 168 -2.06 -1.69 17.46
N ARG A 169 -2.33 -0.74 16.57
CA ARG A 169 -1.35 0.23 16.09
C ARG A 169 -1.91 1.65 16.07
N LYS A 170 -1.34 2.53 16.88
CA LYS A 170 -1.64 3.97 16.92
C LYS A 170 -0.43 4.77 16.42
N GLY A 171 -0.50 5.22 15.17
CA GLY A 171 0.65 5.87 14.51
C GLY A 171 1.80 4.88 14.30
N SER A 172 2.94 5.13 14.96
CA SER A 172 4.07 4.19 15.01
C SER A 172 4.05 3.30 16.25
N GLN A 173 3.17 3.55 17.21
CA GLN A 173 3.13 2.75 18.43
C GLN A 173 2.31 1.48 18.21
N THR A 174 2.95 0.32 18.32
CA THR A 174 2.33 -0.99 18.14
C THR A 174 2.34 -1.77 19.45
N GLY A 175 1.31 -2.56 19.69
CA GLY A 175 1.19 -3.47 20.82
C GLY A 175 0.14 -4.54 20.53
N CYS A 176 0.12 -5.59 21.32
CA CYS A 176 -0.84 -6.69 21.15
C CYS A 176 -1.17 -7.30 22.51
N ALA A 177 -2.23 -8.09 22.58
CA ALA A 177 -2.66 -8.74 23.80
C ALA A 177 -3.38 -10.06 23.52
N PHE A 178 -3.44 -10.91 24.54
CA PHE A 178 -4.43 -11.98 24.60
C PHE A 178 -5.24 -11.89 25.90
N TYR A 179 -6.46 -12.42 25.84
CA TYR A 179 -7.40 -12.47 26.96
C TYR A 179 -8.00 -13.86 27.08
N HIS A 180 -7.75 -14.52 28.20
CA HIS A 180 -8.33 -15.81 28.54
C HIS A 180 -9.71 -15.59 29.20
N HIS A 181 -10.77 -15.83 28.44
CA HIS A 181 -12.14 -15.52 28.86
C HIS A 181 -12.58 -16.31 30.10
N ASN A 182 -12.19 -17.58 30.23
CA ASN A 182 -12.63 -18.46 31.31
C ASN A 182 -12.10 -17.98 32.68
N THR A 183 -10.85 -17.52 32.73
CA THR A 183 -10.16 -17.10 33.96
C THR A 183 -10.10 -15.58 34.15
N LYS A 184 -10.50 -14.81 33.12
CA LYS A 184 -10.34 -13.35 33.05
C LYS A 184 -8.89 -12.87 33.07
N TYR A 185 -7.94 -13.78 32.87
CA TYR A 185 -6.51 -13.47 32.76
C TYR A 185 -6.19 -12.81 31.41
N TYR A 186 -5.23 -11.90 31.39
CA TYR A 186 -4.73 -11.27 30.16
C TYR A 186 -3.23 -11.03 30.24
N GLN A 187 -2.60 -10.88 29.09
CA GLN A 187 -1.24 -10.39 28.99
C GLN A 187 -1.11 -9.42 27.81
N GLU A 188 -0.31 -8.38 28.04
CA GLU A 188 -0.09 -7.27 27.13
C GLU A 188 1.38 -7.23 26.69
N TYR A 189 1.63 -7.00 25.41
CA TYR A 189 2.97 -6.94 24.83
C TYR A 189 3.16 -5.67 24.04
N LYS A 190 4.22 -4.93 24.35
CA LYS A 190 4.63 -3.74 23.61
C LYS A 190 5.58 -4.15 22.50
N LEU A 191 5.16 -3.93 21.25
CA LEU A 191 5.96 -4.26 20.06
C LEU A 191 6.84 -3.07 19.62
N PRO A 192 7.92 -3.33 18.86
CA PRO A 192 8.73 -2.28 18.26
C PRO A 192 7.89 -1.37 17.39
N ASN A 193 8.23 -0.09 17.33
CA ASN A 193 7.45 0.90 16.58
C ASN A 193 7.39 0.65 15.05
N LEU A 194 8.25 -0.23 14.56
CA LEU A 194 8.31 -0.64 13.17
C LEU A 194 7.29 -1.74 12.84
N ALA A 195 6.85 -2.50 13.84
CA ALA A 195 5.94 -3.64 13.69
C ALA A 195 4.61 -3.21 13.06
N SER A 196 4.19 -3.92 12.01
CA SER A 196 2.90 -3.72 11.36
C SER A 196 1.75 -4.18 12.26
N ILE A 197 0.53 -3.77 11.89
CA ILE A 197 -0.68 -4.28 12.53
C ILE A 197 -0.75 -5.81 12.39
N TYR A 198 -0.40 -6.33 11.21
CA TYR A 198 -0.38 -7.77 10.95
C TYR A 198 0.60 -8.51 11.88
N THR A 199 1.81 -7.98 12.07
CA THR A 199 2.79 -8.53 13.01
C THR A 199 2.28 -8.54 14.45
N ALA A 200 1.52 -7.52 14.86
CA ALA A 200 0.92 -7.46 16.19
C ALA A 200 -0.15 -8.53 16.39
N GLU A 201 -1.05 -8.69 15.42
CA GLU A 201 -2.07 -9.75 15.43
C GLU A 201 -1.44 -11.14 15.50
N GLU A 202 -0.47 -11.40 14.62
CA GLU A 202 0.20 -12.69 14.53
C GLU A 202 0.97 -13.01 15.83
N TYR A 203 1.63 -12.01 16.41
CA TYR A 203 2.34 -12.19 17.68
C TYR A 203 1.38 -12.42 18.86
N ALA A 204 0.21 -11.80 18.89
CA ALA A 204 -0.81 -12.09 19.90
C ALA A 204 -1.27 -13.55 19.87
N ILE A 205 -1.46 -14.09 18.66
CA ILE A 205 -1.79 -15.51 18.45
C ILE A 205 -0.67 -16.41 18.95
N LEU A 206 0.59 -16.10 18.59
CA LEU A 206 1.75 -16.84 19.11
C LEU A 206 1.76 -16.87 20.65
N LYS A 207 1.57 -15.72 21.29
CA LYS A 207 1.55 -15.62 22.77
C LYS A 207 0.38 -16.34 23.42
N ALA A 208 -0.81 -16.28 22.81
CA ALA A 208 -1.95 -17.08 23.25
C ALA A 208 -1.67 -18.58 23.16
N MET A 209 -1.01 -19.05 22.09
CA MET A 209 -0.65 -20.47 21.93
C MET A 209 0.44 -20.91 22.92
N GLU A 210 1.45 -20.07 23.18
CA GLU A 210 2.47 -20.30 24.21
C GLU A 210 1.85 -20.40 25.60
N TYR A 211 0.90 -19.52 25.93
CA TYR A 211 0.13 -19.60 27.17
C TYR A 211 -0.70 -20.89 27.24
N ALA A 212 -1.39 -21.25 26.15
CA ALA A 212 -2.27 -22.41 26.08
C ALA A 212 -1.56 -23.77 26.23
N LEU A 213 -0.27 -23.84 25.90
CA LEU A 213 0.58 -25.01 26.18
C LEU A 213 0.61 -25.36 27.68
N ASN A 214 0.54 -24.36 28.55
CA ASN A 214 0.64 -24.54 30.01
C ASN A 214 -0.71 -24.79 30.70
N LEU A 215 -1.83 -24.70 29.96
CA LEU A 215 -3.15 -24.98 30.52
C LEU A 215 -3.32 -26.48 30.78
N GLN A 216 -4.10 -26.85 31.78
CA GLN A 216 -4.38 -28.27 32.06
C GLN A 216 -5.39 -28.87 31.08
N ASN A 217 -6.29 -28.04 30.54
CA ASN A 217 -7.28 -28.47 29.57
C ASN A 217 -6.64 -28.75 28.21
N ASN A 218 -7.16 -29.78 27.53
CA ASN A 218 -6.70 -30.21 26.21
C ASN A 218 -7.49 -29.59 25.06
N LYS A 219 -8.63 -28.94 25.32
CA LYS A 219 -9.47 -28.30 24.30
C LYS A 219 -9.26 -26.78 24.31
N LEU A 220 -8.74 -26.23 23.22
CA LEU A 220 -8.32 -24.84 23.13
C LEU A 220 -8.99 -24.15 21.92
N ALA A 221 -9.57 -22.98 22.15
CA ALA A 221 -10.20 -22.16 21.12
C ALA A 221 -9.60 -20.75 21.16
N ILE A 222 -8.84 -20.39 20.11
CA ILE A 222 -8.26 -19.06 19.96
C ILE A 222 -9.11 -18.26 18.98
N PHE A 223 -9.68 -17.15 19.43
CA PHE A 223 -10.49 -16.23 18.63
C PHE A 223 -9.64 -15.03 18.21
N THR A 224 -9.62 -14.74 16.91
CA THR A 224 -8.88 -13.63 16.31
C THR A 224 -9.73 -12.93 15.27
N ASP A 225 -9.57 -11.62 15.09
CA ASP A 225 -10.18 -10.89 13.98
C ASP A 225 -9.25 -10.76 12.75
N CYS A 226 -8.02 -11.27 12.85
CA CYS A 226 -7.01 -11.24 11.80
C CYS A 226 -7.29 -12.25 10.68
N LYS A 227 -8.24 -11.91 9.81
CA LYS A 227 -8.62 -12.75 8.65
C LYS A 227 -7.44 -13.13 7.78
N SER A 228 -6.51 -12.18 7.57
CA SER A 228 -5.31 -12.40 6.77
C SER A 228 -4.42 -13.52 7.30
N PHE A 229 -4.33 -13.68 8.63
CA PHE A 229 -3.59 -14.77 9.25
C PHE A 229 -4.28 -16.11 8.98
N VAL A 230 -5.60 -16.19 9.22
CA VAL A 230 -6.39 -17.41 9.00
C VAL A 230 -6.35 -17.85 7.53
N ASP A 231 -6.46 -16.90 6.60
CA ASP A 231 -6.32 -17.16 5.16
C ASP A 231 -4.90 -17.62 4.80
N GLN A 232 -3.86 -17.07 5.46
CA GLN A 232 -2.46 -17.44 5.23
C GLN A 232 -2.16 -18.87 5.69
N ILE A 233 -2.58 -19.27 6.88
CA ILE A 233 -2.32 -20.63 7.41
C ILE A 233 -3.11 -21.72 6.64
N ASN A 234 -4.26 -21.36 6.07
CA ASN A 234 -5.04 -22.27 5.22
C ASN A 234 -4.44 -22.42 3.82
N CYS A 235 -3.57 -21.50 3.38
CA CYS A 235 -2.90 -21.59 2.10
C CYS A 235 -1.62 -22.46 2.20
N SER A 236 -1.52 -23.53 1.40
CA SER A 236 -0.36 -24.45 1.33
C SER A 236 0.93 -23.82 0.75
N LYS A 237 1.04 -22.49 0.72
CA LYS A 237 2.18 -21.78 0.13
C LYS A 237 3.27 -21.58 1.18
N HIS A 238 4.05 -22.64 1.41
CA HIS A 238 5.22 -22.67 2.31
C HIS A 238 6.42 -21.81 1.82
N ASN A 239 6.22 -20.73 1.07
CA ASN A 239 7.28 -19.80 0.65
C ASN A 239 7.15 -18.38 1.22
N LYS A 240 6.17 -18.14 2.11
CA LYS A 240 5.84 -16.82 2.69
C LYS A 240 5.97 -16.66 4.23
N VAL A 241 6.23 -17.73 4.98
CA VAL A 241 6.41 -17.75 6.45
C VAL A 241 7.64 -16.93 6.78
N ASP A 242 7.41 -16.01 7.68
CA ASP A 242 8.42 -15.30 8.45
C ASP A 242 8.70 -16.06 9.75
N ASN A 243 9.47 -15.47 10.65
CA ASN A 243 9.88 -16.17 11.87
C ASN A 243 8.70 -16.38 12.82
N ILE A 244 7.77 -15.43 12.91
CA ILE A 244 6.62 -15.54 13.83
C ILE A 244 5.68 -16.65 13.35
N SER A 245 5.38 -16.69 12.05
CA SER A 245 4.63 -17.80 11.46
C SER A 245 5.35 -19.16 11.68
N ALA A 246 6.69 -19.22 11.65
CA ALA A 246 7.45 -20.45 11.87
C ALA A 246 7.34 -20.91 13.34
N ASP A 247 7.41 -19.97 14.27
CA ASP A 247 7.21 -20.21 15.70
C ASP A 247 5.78 -20.72 15.96
N ILE A 248 4.77 -20.13 15.32
CA ILE A 248 3.37 -20.59 15.42
C ILE A 248 3.23 -22.04 14.98
N LEU A 249 3.82 -22.42 13.84
CA LEU A 249 3.78 -23.81 13.35
C LEU A 249 4.48 -24.77 14.32
N THR A 250 5.61 -24.35 14.88
CA THR A 250 6.36 -25.13 15.88
C THR A 250 5.56 -25.31 17.17
N ILE A 251 4.92 -24.25 17.66
CA ILE A 251 4.06 -24.30 18.86
C ILE A 251 2.81 -25.15 18.59
N HIS A 252 2.21 -25.07 17.41
CA HIS A 252 1.11 -25.94 17.01
C HIS A 252 1.51 -27.43 17.05
N GLY A 253 2.68 -27.77 16.51
CA GLY A 253 3.24 -29.12 16.60
C GLY A 253 3.40 -29.59 18.04
N ARG A 254 3.91 -28.72 18.93
CA ARG A 254 4.02 -29.02 20.36
C ARG A 254 2.65 -29.24 21.03
N LEU A 255 1.65 -28.40 20.74
CA LEU A 255 0.29 -28.57 21.26
C LEU A 255 -0.27 -29.95 20.87
N LYS A 256 -0.14 -30.33 19.59
CA LYS A 256 -0.60 -31.62 19.08
C LYS A 256 0.12 -32.79 19.75
N ARG A 257 1.45 -32.73 19.87
CA ARG A 257 2.26 -33.77 20.54
C ARG A 257 1.91 -33.91 22.03
N SER A 258 1.48 -32.83 22.68
CA SER A 258 0.97 -32.84 24.06
C SER A 258 -0.51 -33.29 24.17
N GLY A 259 -1.13 -33.78 23.09
CA GLY A 259 -2.52 -34.23 23.10
C GLY A 259 -3.56 -33.11 23.16
N LYS A 260 -3.17 -31.87 22.87
CA LYS A 260 -4.07 -30.71 22.88
C LYS A 260 -4.69 -30.50 21.51
N TYR A 261 -6.00 -30.32 21.49
CA TYR A 261 -6.80 -29.95 20.34
C TYR A 261 -6.96 -28.42 20.28
N LEU A 262 -6.40 -27.81 19.25
CA LEU A 262 -6.50 -26.38 18.99
C LEU A 262 -7.50 -26.10 17.86
N ALA A 263 -8.40 -25.14 18.07
CA ALA A 263 -9.19 -24.50 17.03
C ALA A 263 -8.85 -23.00 16.97
N ILE A 264 -8.51 -22.49 15.78
CA ILE A 264 -8.39 -21.05 15.54
C ILE A 264 -9.67 -20.57 14.86
N ILE A 265 -10.37 -19.62 15.47
CA ILE A 265 -11.67 -19.13 15.02
C ILE A 265 -11.55 -17.66 14.63
N TRP A 266 -11.79 -17.38 13.36
CA TRP A 266 -11.94 -16.01 12.90
C TRP A 266 -13.29 -15.44 13.33
N ILE A 267 -13.29 -14.26 13.95
CA ILE A 267 -14.48 -13.46 14.27
C ILE A 267 -14.39 -12.09 13.61
N LYS A 268 -15.53 -11.44 13.40
CA LYS A 268 -15.54 -10.08 12.85
C LYS A 268 -15.10 -9.08 13.93
N GLY A 269 -14.09 -8.27 13.64
CA GLY A 269 -13.66 -7.16 14.51
C GLY A 269 -14.74 -6.09 14.68
N HIS A 270 -14.72 -5.38 15.81
CA HIS A 270 -15.65 -4.30 16.18
C HIS A 270 -17.14 -4.68 16.07
N SER A 271 -17.48 -5.94 16.36
CA SER A 271 -18.86 -6.44 16.31
C SER A 271 -19.60 -6.37 17.65
N GLY A 272 -19.00 -5.78 18.70
CA GLY A 272 -19.61 -5.66 20.02
C GLY A 272 -19.53 -6.94 20.88
N ILE A 273 -18.72 -7.91 20.47
CA ILE A 273 -18.44 -9.14 21.24
C ILE A 273 -17.55 -8.75 22.43
N THR A 274 -18.10 -8.78 23.65
CA THR A 274 -17.45 -8.27 24.86
C THR A 274 -16.04 -8.80 25.07
N PRO A 275 -15.75 -10.12 24.96
CA PRO A 275 -14.38 -10.61 25.10
C PRO A 275 -13.41 -10.07 24.05
N ASN A 276 -13.89 -9.82 22.82
CA ASN A 276 -13.10 -9.22 21.76
C ASN A 276 -12.80 -7.74 22.04
N GLU A 277 -13.83 -6.98 22.45
CA GLU A 277 -13.65 -5.56 22.82
C GLU A 277 -12.73 -5.39 24.04
N ILE A 278 -12.71 -6.36 24.98
CA ILE A 278 -11.77 -6.37 26.10
C ILE A 278 -10.33 -6.53 25.61
N VAL A 279 -10.04 -7.51 24.75
CA VAL A 279 -8.68 -7.72 24.27
C VAL A 279 -8.21 -6.57 23.37
N ASP A 280 -9.11 -5.96 22.58
CA ASP A 280 -8.81 -4.74 21.80
C ASP A 280 -8.43 -3.55 22.69
N ALA A 281 -9.13 -3.38 23.82
CA ALA A 281 -8.76 -2.36 24.81
C ALA A 281 -7.37 -2.62 25.39
N HIS A 282 -7.03 -3.88 25.72
CA HIS A 282 -5.71 -4.28 26.20
C HIS A 282 -4.62 -4.09 25.13
N ALA A 283 -4.88 -4.44 23.87
CA ALA A 283 -3.94 -4.23 22.78
C ALA A 283 -3.66 -2.73 22.56
N LYS A 284 -4.69 -1.87 22.65
CA LYS A 284 -4.55 -0.40 22.60
C LYS A 284 -3.74 0.16 23.78
N MET A 285 -3.93 -0.41 24.98
CA MET A 285 -3.13 -0.07 26.17
C MET A 285 -1.68 -0.49 26.00
N ALA A 286 -1.44 -1.73 25.58
CA ALA A 286 -0.11 -2.27 25.27
C ALA A 286 0.61 -1.44 24.20
N ALA A 287 -0.12 -0.92 23.21
CA ALA A 287 0.45 -0.06 22.20
C ALA A 287 0.94 1.28 22.79
N THR A 288 0.26 1.86 23.78
CA THR A 288 0.47 3.27 24.15
C THR A 288 1.08 3.51 25.53
N LYS A 289 0.88 2.60 26.49
CA LYS A 289 1.14 2.85 27.92
C LYS A 289 1.78 1.69 28.66
N THR A 290 1.38 0.46 28.35
CA THR A 290 1.69 -0.74 29.13
C THR A 290 2.33 -1.83 28.27
N GLY A 291 2.50 -3.03 28.83
CA GLY A 291 2.95 -4.22 28.10
C GLY A 291 4.41 -4.58 28.30
N GLU A 292 4.66 -5.89 28.36
CA GLU A 292 6.00 -6.46 28.37
C GLU A 292 6.73 -6.08 27.08
N GLN A 293 7.97 -5.60 27.19
CA GLN A 293 8.76 -5.21 26.03
C GLN A 293 9.25 -6.46 25.30
N VAL A 294 8.80 -6.65 24.07
CA VAL A 294 9.29 -7.75 23.23
C VAL A 294 10.67 -7.40 22.64
N PRO A 295 11.47 -8.39 22.24
CA PRO A 295 12.75 -8.15 21.58
C PRO A 295 12.63 -7.22 20.36
N GLN A 296 13.53 -6.24 20.26
CA GLN A 296 13.49 -5.27 19.16
C GLN A 296 13.66 -5.93 17.79
N ASN A 297 14.43 -7.01 17.70
CA ASN A 297 14.74 -7.77 16.49
C ASN A 297 13.64 -8.76 16.08
N LEU A 298 12.39 -8.58 16.51
CA LEU A 298 11.26 -9.43 16.14
C LEU A 298 10.73 -9.14 14.73
N VAL A 299 10.91 -7.91 14.24
CA VAL A 299 10.12 -7.38 13.11
C VAL A 299 10.45 -8.12 11.80
N PRO A 300 9.44 -8.68 11.11
CA PRO A 300 9.65 -9.28 9.80
C PRO A 300 10.13 -8.25 8.75
N PRO A 301 10.95 -8.65 7.76
CA PRO A 301 11.42 -7.73 6.72
C PRO A 301 10.29 -7.10 5.89
N SER A 302 9.11 -7.74 5.84
CA SER A 302 7.91 -7.22 5.19
C SER A 302 7.40 -5.91 5.80
N ASP A 303 7.63 -5.67 7.09
CA ASP A 303 7.18 -4.45 7.77
C ASP A 303 7.98 -3.23 7.31
N LEU A 304 9.20 -3.44 6.80
CA LEU A 304 10.02 -2.40 6.19
C LEU A 304 9.45 -1.89 4.86
N ASN A 305 8.50 -2.61 4.24
CA ASN A 305 7.86 -2.17 3.00
C ASN A 305 7.12 -0.83 3.19
N ALA A 306 6.51 -0.60 4.36
CA ALA A 306 5.79 0.63 4.65
C ALA A 306 6.72 1.87 4.66
N PRO A 307 7.80 1.92 5.47
CA PRO A 307 8.73 3.05 5.42
C PRO A 307 9.43 3.18 4.05
N PHE A 308 9.73 2.07 3.36
CA PHE A 308 10.30 2.15 2.00
C PHE A 308 9.34 2.81 1.02
N HIS A 309 8.05 2.49 1.09
CA HIS A 309 7.04 3.09 0.23
C HIS A 309 6.77 4.56 0.59
N THR A 310 6.79 4.92 1.88
CA THR A 310 6.73 6.32 2.33
C THR A 310 7.91 7.13 1.76
N ASN A 311 9.11 6.57 1.83
CA ASN A 311 10.31 7.19 1.27
C ASN A 311 10.24 7.32 -0.27
N LEU A 312 9.74 6.30 -0.98
CA LEU A 312 9.46 6.37 -2.42
C LEU A 312 8.52 7.53 -2.75
N LYS A 313 7.39 7.65 -2.03
CA LYS A 313 6.42 8.73 -2.25
C LYS A 313 7.01 10.11 -1.99
N ALA A 314 7.81 10.25 -0.93
CA ALA A 314 8.48 11.52 -0.60
C ALA A 314 9.53 11.90 -1.67
N GLN A 315 10.28 10.92 -2.20
CA GLN A 315 11.20 11.17 -3.32
C GLN A 315 10.46 11.52 -4.60
N TRP A 316 9.36 10.82 -4.90
CA TRP A 316 8.56 11.09 -6.09
C TRP A 316 7.88 12.47 -6.03
N GLN A 317 7.36 12.86 -4.87
CA GLN A 317 6.81 14.19 -4.64
C GLN A 317 7.85 15.28 -4.92
N ARG A 318 9.06 15.16 -4.35
CA ARG A 318 10.16 16.11 -4.62
C ARG A 318 10.57 16.14 -6.09
N HIS A 319 10.63 14.97 -6.75
CA HIS A 319 10.92 14.88 -8.18
C HIS A 319 9.86 15.63 -9.00
N PHE A 320 8.59 15.47 -8.67
CA PHE A 320 7.49 16.14 -9.35
C PHE A 320 7.50 17.66 -9.11
N GLU A 321 7.71 18.10 -7.88
CA GLU A 321 7.82 19.53 -7.50
C GLU A 321 8.96 20.21 -8.25
N ASN A 322 10.14 19.61 -8.28
CA ASN A 322 11.35 20.18 -8.89
C ASN A 322 11.39 20.08 -10.42
N ALA A 323 10.46 19.36 -11.05
CA ALA A 323 10.43 19.24 -12.51
C ALA A 323 10.14 20.62 -13.16
N PRO A 324 10.91 21.07 -14.18
CA PRO A 324 10.74 22.40 -14.77
C PRO A 324 9.50 22.53 -15.66
N THR A 325 8.76 21.44 -15.88
CA THR A 325 7.61 21.37 -16.79
C THR A 325 6.33 20.96 -16.05
N GLY A 326 5.19 21.19 -16.70
CA GLY A 326 3.87 20.85 -16.13
C GLY A 326 3.35 21.87 -15.12
N THR A 327 3.77 23.14 -15.20
CA THR A 327 3.36 24.21 -14.28
C THR A 327 1.85 24.32 -14.14
N TYR A 328 1.09 24.28 -15.25
CA TYR A 328 -0.38 24.25 -15.21
C TYR A 328 -0.92 23.06 -14.42
N TYR A 329 -0.42 21.85 -14.69
CA TYR A 329 -0.88 20.64 -14.00
C TYR A 329 -0.66 20.73 -12.48
N LYS A 330 0.45 21.35 -12.04
CA LYS A 330 0.77 21.56 -10.63
C LYS A 330 -0.17 22.53 -9.92
N THR A 331 -0.89 23.41 -10.63
CA THR A 331 -1.78 24.39 -9.97
C THR A 331 -2.99 23.73 -9.33
N PHE A 332 -3.63 22.77 -10.00
CA PHE A 332 -4.74 21.99 -9.44
C PHE A 332 -4.30 20.65 -8.83
N GLN A 333 -3.15 20.10 -9.28
CA GLN A 333 -2.59 18.84 -8.79
C GLN A 333 -1.17 19.03 -8.23
N PRO A 334 -1.00 19.71 -7.07
CA PRO A 334 0.32 19.97 -6.49
C PRO A 334 0.97 18.72 -5.87
N ARG A 335 0.18 17.68 -5.57
CA ARG A 335 0.66 16.43 -4.96
C ARG A 335 0.54 15.24 -5.91
N VAL A 336 1.48 14.31 -5.82
CA VAL A 336 1.40 13.03 -6.53
C VAL A 336 0.14 12.28 -6.12
N LEU A 337 -0.55 11.68 -7.10
CA LEU A 337 -1.82 11.01 -6.87
C LEU A 337 -1.63 9.74 -6.03
N LYS A 338 -2.53 9.52 -5.07
CA LYS A 338 -2.56 8.28 -4.27
C LYS A 338 -3.22 7.13 -5.03
N LYS A 339 -4.18 7.46 -5.90
CA LYS A 339 -4.99 6.55 -6.73
C LYS A 339 -5.31 7.27 -8.03
N ILE A 340 -5.51 6.49 -9.08
CA ILE A 340 -5.89 6.99 -10.40
C ILE A 340 -7.30 7.62 -10.27
N TRP A 341 -7.51 8.79 -10.87
CA TRP A 341 -8.77 9.54 -10.71
C TRP A 341 -9.96 8.90 -11.45
N PHE A 342 -9.70 8.02 -12.41
CA PHE A 342 -10.70 7.35 -13.25
C PHE A 342 -10.93 5.87 -12.92
N THR A 343 -10.68 5.41 -11.69
CA THR A 343 -10.84 3.98 -11.33
C THR A 343 -12.26 3.43 -11.56
N SER A 344 -13.29 4.29 -11.52
CA SER A 344 -14.69 3.94 -11.75
C SER A 344 -15.15 4.15 -13.20
N ALA A 345 -14.30 4.67 -14.09
CA ALA A 345 -14.64 4.97 -15.48
C ALA A 345 -13.97 4.00 -16.45
N THR A 346 -14.75 3.49 -17.41
CA THR A 346 -14.28 2.55 -18.45
C THR A 346 -14.28 3.18 -19.84
N ASN A 347 -14.93 4.34 -20.02
CA ASN A 347 -15.02 5.00 -21.32
C ASN A 347 -13.65 5.60 -21.72
N ARG A 348 -13.04 5.04 -22.77
CA ARG A 348 -11.73 5.49 -23.28
C ARG A 348 -11.74 6.93 -23.80
N GLY A 349 -12.84 7.36 -24.43
CA GLY A 349 -13.00 8.73 -24.91
C GLY A 349 -13.01 9.72 -23.76
N PHE A 350 -13.74 9.41 -22.69
CA PHE A 350 -13.77 10.18 -21.45
C PHE A 350 -12.37 10.34 -20.84
N ILE A 351 -11.67 9.22 -20.61
CA ILE A 351 -10.32 9.22 -20.02
C ILE A 351 -9.37 10.06 -20.89
N LYS A 352 -9.38 9.83 -22.21
CA LYS A 352 -8.55 10.58 -23.17
C LYS A 352 -8.80 12.07 -23.10
N THR A 353 -10.06 12.50 -23.22
CA THR A 353 -10.42 13.91 -23.25
C THR A 353 -10.01 14.59 -21.94
N LEU A 354 -10.35 14.00 -20.79
CA LEU A 354 -10.04 14.58 -19.50
C LEU A 354 -8.55 14.58 -19.20
N SER A 355 -7.80 13.53 -19.51
CA SER A 355 -6.34 13.53 -19.31
C SER A 355 -5.64 14.59 -20.15
N ARG A 356 -6.16 14.91 -21.35
CA ARG A 356 -5.65 16.02 -22.18
C ARG A 356 -5.98 17.40 -21.62
N ILE A 357 -7.21 17.59 -21.14
CA ILE A 357 -7.62 18.84 -20.46
C ILE A 357 -6.77 19.04 -19.21
N ARG A 358 -6.68 18.02 -18.35
CA ARG A 358 -5.90 18.04 -17.11
C ARG A 358 -4.44 18.36 -17.36
N SER A 359 -3.84 17.76 -18.40
CA SER A 359 -2.43 18.01 -18.72
C SER A 359 -2.17 19.30 -19.50
N ASP A 360 -3.19 20.11 -19.83
CA ASP A 360 -3.08 21.28 -20.72
C ASP A 360 -2.48 20.95 -22.09
N HIS A 361 -2.86 19.80 -22.62
CA HIS A 361 -2.43 19.26 -23.91
C HIS A 361 -3.64 18.82 -24.74
N ALA A 362 -4.65 19.69 -24.79
CA ALA A 362 -5.76 19.61 -25.72
C ALA A 362 -5.36 20.23 -27.07
N LEU A 363 -5.84 19.69 -28.19
CA LEU A 363 -5.51 20.20 -29.53
C LEU A 363 -6.27 21.51 -29.90
N CYS A 364 -6.35 22.47 -28.99
CA CYS A 364 -6.85 23.83 -29.25
C CYS A 364 -5.84 24.64 -30.10
N LYS A 365 -6.27 25.75 -30.72
CA LYS A 365 -5.40 26.56 -31.59
C LYS A 365 -4.18 27.12 -30.87
N LYS A 366 -4.29 27.58 -29.60
CA LYS A 366 -3.11 27.99 -28.82
C LYS A 366 -2.06 26.90 -28.78
N TYR A 367 -2.49 25.66 -28.53
CA TYR A 367 -1.59 24.52 -28.48
C TYR A 367 -1.07 24.13 -29.87
N LYS A 368 -1.93 24.06 -30.89
CA LYS A 368 -1.57 23.76 -32.28
C LYS A 368 -0.56 24.76 -32.82
N HIS A 369 -0.74 26.05 -32.57
CA HIS A 369 0.17 27.11 -32.98
C HIS A 369 1.56 26.92 -32.34
N LYS A 370 1.59 26.63 -31.03
CA LYS A 370 2.83 26.32 -30.29
C LYS A 370 3.63 25.15 -30.89
N ILE A 371 2.95 24.18 -31.51
CA ILE A 371 3.60 23.03 -32.17
C ILE A 371 3.68 23.15 -33.70
N GLY A 372 3.37 24.32 -34.27
CA GLY A 372 3.48 24.58 -35.71
C GLY A 372 2.39 23.95 -36.58
N LEU A 373 1.24 23.56 -36.00
CA LEU A 373 0.08 23.02 -36.73
C LEU A 373 -1.03 24.04 -36.99
N ALA A 374 -0.89 25.28 -36.53
CA ALA A 374 -1.80 26.39 -36.81
C ALA A 374 -1.01 27.69 -37.02
N GLU A 375 -1.50 28.56 -37.89
CA GLU A 375 -0.88 29.84 -38.22
C GLU A 375 -0.91 30.82 -37.04
N ASP A 376 -2.02 30.83 -36.30
CA ASP A 376 -2.27 31.72 -35.18
C ASP A 376 -2.93 30.99 -33.98
N PRO A 377 -2.86 31.56 -32.76
CA PRO A 377 -3.45 30.96 -31.57
C PRO A 377 -4.91 31.37 -31.30
N TYR A 378 -5.56 32.15 -32.17
CA TYR A 378 -6.79 32.86 -31.88
C TYR A 378 -8.05 32.11 -32.30
N CYS A 379 -9.05 32.15 -31.43
CA CYS A 379 -10.42 31.77 -31.71
C CYS A 379 -11.03 32.74 -32.75
N THR A 380 -12.08 32.32 -33.44
CA THR A 380 -12.80 33.18 -34.40
C THR A 380 -13.52 34.35 -33.72
N CYS A 381 -13.69 34.32 -32.40
CA CYS A 381 -14.16 35.48 -31.63
C CYS A 381 -13.05 36.50 -31.27
N GLY A 382 -11.80 36.26 -31.69
CA GLY A 382 -10.66 37.17 -31.51
C GLY A 382 -9.77 36.90 -30.28
N GLU A 383 -10.25 36.10 -29.32
CA GLU A 383 -9.48 35.75 -28.12
C GLU A 383 -8.53 34.56 -28.33
N VAL A 384 -7.56 34.36 -27.44
CA VAL A 384 -6.68 33.18 -27.50
C VAL A 384 -7.45 31.90 -27.21
N GLU A 385 -7.38 30.91 -28.09
CA GLU A 385 -8.15 29.67 -27.96
C GLU A 385 -7.41 28.64 -27.08
N ASP A 386 -7.68 28.67 -25.77
CA ASP A 386 -7.38 27.56 -24.85
C ASP A 386 -8.63 26.94 -24.23
N MET A 387 -8.43 25.90 -23.42
CA MET A 387 -9.55 25.16 -22.83
C MET A 387 -10.36 26.01 -21.86
N GLN A 388 -9.73 26.96 -21.17
CA GLN A 388 -10.44 27.91 -20.31
C GLN A 388 -11.37 28.78 -21.17
N HIS A 389 -10.83 29.35 -22.25
CA HIS A 389 -11.62 30.14 -23.18
C HIS A 389 -12.77 29.34 -23.80
N ILE A 390 -12.47 28.17 -24.38
CA ILE A 390 -13.45 27.29 -25.03
C ILE A 390 -14.60 26.97 -24.06
N ILE A 391 -14.28 26.51 -22.85
CA ILE A 391 -15.27 25.98 -21.92
C ILE A 391 -16.08 27.09 -21.26
N LEU A 392 -15.44 28.20 -20.86
CA LEU A 392 -16.04 29.14 -19.91
C LEU A 392 -16.27 30.56 -20.46
N GLU A 393 -15.62 30.96 -21.56
CA GLU A 393 -15.63 32.36 -22.01
C GLU A 393 -16.13 32.55 -23.45
N CYS A 394 -15.86 31.61 -24.35
CA CYS A 394 -16.11 31.76 -25.79
C CYS A 394 -17.60 32.00 -26.11
N PRO A 395 -17.99 33.13 -26.72
CA PRO A 395 -19.39 33.45 -27.01
C PRO A 395 -20.09 32.42 -27.91
N GLN A 396 -19.33 31.72 -28.76
CA GLN A 396 -19.86 30.73 -29.71
C GLN A 396 -20.55 29.55 -29.03
N TYR A 397 -20.14 29.22 -27.81
CA TYR A 397 -20.63 28.07 -27.06
C TYR A 397 -21.53 28.47 -25.90
N GLN A 398 -22.14 29.67 -25.95
CA GLN A 398 -22.95 30.19 -24.84
C GLN A 398 -24.13 29.27 -24.48
N ASN A 399 -24.84 28.73 -25.47
CA ASN A 399 -26.00 27.87 -25.24
C ASN A 399 -25.60 26.55 -24.55
N GLN A 400 -24.56 25.88 -25.07
CA GLN A 400 -24.01 24.65 -24.50
C GLN A 400 -23.44 24.90 -23.10
N ARG A 401 -22.80 26.07 -22.89
CA ARG A 401 -22.25 26.46 -21.58
C ARG A 401 -23.35 26.70 -20.55
N SER A 402 -24.49 27.27 -20.94
CA SER A 402 -25.64 27.41 -20.04
C SER A 402 -26.15 26.05 -19.56
N HIS A 403 -26.22 25.04 -20.43
CA HIS A 403 -26.56 23.67 -20.06
C HIS A 403 -25.50 23.06 -19.12
N PHE A 404 -24.21 23.20 -19.46
CA PHE A 404 -23.10 22.77 -18.59
C PHE A 404 -23.18 23.38 -17.18
N TYR A 405 -23.48 24.68 -17.05
CA TYR A 405 -23.63 25.33 -15.76
C TYR A 405 -24.79 24.76 -14.93
N GLN A 406 -25.92 24.44 -15.56
CA GLN A 406 -27.04 23.80 -14.88
C GLN A 406 -26.65 22.43 -14.31
N GLU A 407 -25.90 21.64 -15.07
CA GLU A 407 -25.48 20.30 -14.64
C GLU A 407 -24.48 20.35 -13.47
N ILE A 408 -23.47 21.23 -13.52
CA ILE A 408 -22.51 21.32 -12.40
C ILE A 408 -23.15 21.92 -11.13
N LEU A 409 -24.17 22.78 -11.27
CA LEU A 409 -24.94 23.31 -10.15
C LEU A 409 -25.78 22.23 -9.48
N LYS A 410 -26.38 21.30 -10.24
CA LYS A 410 -27.10 20.14 -9.70
C LYS A 410 -26.19 19.22 -8.88
N ILE A 411 -24.91 19.15 -9.23
CA ILE A 411 -23.89 18.39 -8.48
C ILE A 411 -23.42 19.14 -7.21
N GLY A 412 -23.83 20.40 -7.03
CA GLY A 412 -23.46 21.23 -5.89
C GLY A 412 -22.18 22.04 -6.08
N THR A 413 -21.74 22.26 -7.32
CA THR A 413 -20.57 23.11 -7.61
C THR A 413 -20.95 24.58 -7.43
N CYS A 414 -20.24 25.30 -6.56
CA CYS A 414 -20.46 26.74 -6.35
C CYS A 414 -19.82 27.59 -7.46
N LEU A 415 -20.54 28.62 -7.90
CA LEU A 415 -20.02 29.66 -8.79
C LEU A 415 -19.40 30.82 -7.98
N PRO A 416 -18.44 31.59 -8.55
CA PRO A 416 -17.87 31.46 -9.90
C PRO A 416 -16.86 30.31 -10.00
N VAL A 417 -16.70 29.75 -11.20
CA VAL A 417 -15.74 28.69 -11.50
C VAL A 417 -14.79 29.09 -12.63
N ASN A 418 -13.58 28.55 -12.59
CA ASN A 418 -12.67 28.46 -13.74
C ASN A 418 -12.27 26.99 -13.97
N LEU A 419 -11.53 26.71 -15.04
CA LEU A 419 -11.13 25.34 -15.36
C LEU A 419 -10.27 24.72 -14.25
N VAL A 420 -9.37 25.49 -13.63
CA VAL A 420 -8.53 25.02 -12.53
C VAL A 420 -9.40 24.62 -11.32
N THR A 421 -10.39 25.42 -10.94
CA THR A 421 -11.29 25.09 -9.81
C THR A 421 -12.10 23.84 -10.11
N LEU A 422 -12.59 23.67 -11.34
CA LEU A 422 -13.31 22.46 -11.76
C LEU A 422 -12.42 21.21 -11.69
N LEU A 423 -11.17 21.30 -12.15
CA LEU A 423 -10.20 20.21 -12.09
C LEU A 423 -9.71 19.89 -10.67
N THR A 424 -9.74 20.87 -9.77
CA THR A 424 -9.33 20.70 -8.36
C THR A 424 -10.33 19.84 -7.59
N THR A 425 -11.60 19.82 -8.00
CA THR A 425 -12.66 19.02 -7.33
C THR A 425 -12.30 17.53 -7.22
N GLN A 426 -11.60 16.99 -8.21
CA GLN A 426 -11.39 15.54 -8.39
C GLN A 426 -12.69 14.73 -8.34
N ASP A 427 -13.82 15.38 -8.63
CA ASP A 427 -15.13 14.74 -8.68
C ASP A 427 -15.38 14.20 -10.09
N ILE A 428 -15.62 12.89 -10.17
CA ILE A 428 -15.88 12.20 -11.43
C ILE A 428 -17.15 12.73 -12.12
N HIS A 429 -18.15 13.20 -11.36
CA HIS A 429 -19.39 13.75 -11.91
C HIS A 429 -19.15 15.08 -12.60
N VAL A 430 -18.36 15.97 -11.98
CA VAL A 430 -17.91 17.23 -12.60
C VAL A 430 -17.13 16.94 -13.90
N TYR A 431 -16.29 15.91 -13.89
CA TYR A 431 -15.57 15.49 -15.10
C TYR A 431 -16.49 14.96 -16.19
N TYR A 432 -17.57 14.24 -15.86
CA TYR A 432 -18.57 13.82 -16.83
C TYR A 432 -19.31 15.01 -17.45
N CYS A 433 -19.64 16.03 -16.66
CA CYS A 433 -20.20 17.27 -17.20
C CYS A 433 -19.23 17.94 -18.19
N LEU A 434 -17.95 18.04 -17.83
CA LEU A 434 -16.91 18.56 -18.74
C LEU A 434 -16.81 17.73 -20.03
N TYR A 435 -16.80 16.41 -19.92
CA TYR A 435 -16.72 15.52 -21.08
C TYR A 435 -17.93 15.67 -22.01
N ASN A 436 -19.13 15.71 -21.45
CA ASN A 436 -20.37 15.85 -22.21
C ASN A 436 -20.42 17.20 -22.92
N TYR A 437 -20.02 18.27 -22.24
CA TYR A 437 -19.89 19.60 -22.85
C TYR A 437 -18.93 19.59 -24.05
N ILE A 438 -17.74 18.99 -23.92
CA ILE A 438 -16.78 18.88 -25.03
C ILE A 438 -17.34 18.09 -26.21
N LYS A 439 -18.14 17.05 -25.96
CA LYS A 439 -18.82 16.31 -27.02
C LYS A 439 -19.90 17.14 -27.72
N GLU A 440 -20.62 17.97 -26.98
CA GLU A 440 -21.71 18.80 -27.50
C GLU A 440 -21.22 19.89 -28.45
N ILE A 441 -20.04 20.46 -28.19
CA ILE A 441 -19.41 21.49 -29.05
C ILE A 441 -18.57 20.90 -30.20
N ASP A 442 -18.49 19.57 -30.32
CA ASP A 442 -17.77 18.83 -31.36
C ASP A 442 -16.29 19.23 -31.58
N ILE A 443 -15.59 19.56 -30.48
CA ILE A 443 -14.15 19.88 -30.54
C ILE A 443 -13.31 18.61 -30.33
N LYS A 444 -12.37 18.37 -31.24
CA LYS A 444 -11.37 17.30 -31.10
C LYS A 444 -10.32 17.67 -30.06
N VAL A 445 -10.52 17.20 -28.83
CA VAL A 445 -9.55 17.29 -27.73
C VAL A 445 -8.50 16.19 -27.81
#